data_AF-A0A352JFZ2-F1
#
_entry.id   AF-A0A352JFZ2-F1
#
_cell.length_a   1.000
_cell.length_b   1.000
_cell.length_c   1.000
_cell.angle_alpha   90.00
_cell.angle_beta   90.00
_cell.angle_gamma   90.00
#
_symmetry.space_group_name_H-M   'P 1'
#
loop_
_entity.id
_entity.type
_entity.pdbx_description
1 polymer ?
#
loop_
_entity_poly.entity_id
_entity_poly.type
_entity_poly.pdbx_seq_one_letter_code
_entity_poly.pdbx_strand_id
1 'polypeptide(L)' 'MATSLNINDALLQEALALDDQTTVDALVETALREYIQRRKRLKLLDLFGTIDYDSDYDYKQQRQ' A
#
# COMPACT_ATOMS: atom_id res chain seq x y z
N MET A 1 4.20 20.47 -5.48
CA MET A 1 3.26 21.59 -5.26
C MET A 1 2.81 21.50 -3.81
N ALA A 2 2.99 22.56 -3.02
CA ALA A 2 2.54 22.56 -1.62
C ALA A 2 1.04 22.84 -1.59
N THR A 3 0.27 21.93 -0.99
CA THR A 3 -1.17 22.11 -0.76
C THR A 3 -1.39 22.13 0.75
N SER A 4 -1.93 23.22 1.28
CA SER A 4 -2.30 23.28 2.69
C SER A 4 -3.49 22.37 2.94
N LEU A 5 -3.25 21.24 3.59
CA LEU A 5 -4.26 20.28 4.00
C LEU A 5 -4.52 20.47 5.49
N ASN A 6 -5.79 20.59 5.87
CA ASN A 6 -6.17 20.67 7.27
C ASN A 6 -6.23 19.24 7.83
N ILE A 7 -5.13 18.81 8.45
CA ILE A 7 -4.96 17.47 9.03
C ILE A 7 -5.14 17.60 10.55
N ASN A 8 -5.77 16.61 11.18
CA ASN A 8 -5.92 16.58 12.63
C ASN A 8 -4.55 16.44 13.31
N ASP A 9 -4.20 17.38 14.19
CA ASP A 9 -2.91 17.41 14.88
C ASP A 9 -2.66 16.17 15.74
N ALA A 10 -3.67 15.62 16.42
CA ALA A 10 -3.52 14.43 17.24
C ALA A 10 -3.14 13.20 16.38
N LEU A 11 -3.76 13.07 15.20
CA LEU A 11 -3.44 12.01 14.25
C LEU A 11 -2.02 12.16 13.70
N LEU A 12 -1.58 13.40 13.44
CA LEU A 12 -0.23 13.67 12.97
C LEU A 12 0.81 13.35 14.06
N GLN A 13 0.55 13.74 15.31
CA GLN A 13 1.43 13.43 16.44
C GLN A 13 1.53 11.93 16.69
N GLU A 14 0.42 11.20 16.63
CA GLU A 14 0.43 9.74 16.76
C GLU A 14 1.25 9.10 15.64
N ALA A 15 1.07 9.53 14.40
CA ALA A 15 1.81 9.01 13.26
C ALA A 15 3.31 9.36 13.30
N LEU A 16 3.68 10.55 13.76
CA LEU A 16 5.08 10.94 13.99
C LEU A 16 5.71 10.17 15.16
N ALA A 17 4.95 9.84 16.20
CA ALA A 17 5.46 9.05 17.32
C ALA A 17 5.77 7.59 16.94
N LEU A 18 5.21 7.10 15.84
CA LEU A 18 5.47 5.76 15.30
C LEU A 18 6.74 5.71 14.42
N ASP A 19 7.29 6.85 14.04
CA ASP A 19 8.35 6.93 13.05
C ASP A 19 9.44 7.91 13.51
N ASP A 20 10.60 7.37 13.89
CA ASP A 20 11.60 8.08 14.71
C ASP A 20 12.30 9.28 14.03
N GLN A 21 12.06 9.55 12.74
CA GLN A 21 12.82 10.56 11.97
C GLN A 21 12.09 11.19 10.76
N THR A 22 10.76 11.11 10.63
CA THR A 22 10.07 11.65 9.43
C THR A 22 9.60 13.09 9.59
N THR A 23 9.82 13.90 8.55
CA THR A 23 9.16 15.20 8.43
C THR A 23 7.68 15.00 8.10
N VAL A 24 6.84 15.99 8.41
CA VAL A 24 5.40 15.95 8.09
C VAL A 24 5.16 15.65 6.61
N ASP A 25 5.93 16.26 5.72
CA ASP A 25 5.83 16.02 4.28
C ASP A 25 6.17 14.56 3.90
N ALA A 26 7.25 14.01 4.46
CA ALA A 26 7.66 12.63 4.21
C ALA A 26 6.67 11.61 4.78
N LEU A 27 6.10 11.91 5.94
CA LEU A 27 5.04 11.11 6.57
C LEU A 27 3.78 11.09 5.69
N VAL A 28 3.33 12.27 5.23
CA VAL A 28 2.15 12.40 4.36
C VAL A 28 2.37 11.69 3.03
N GLU A 29 3.55 11.84 2.42
CA GLU A 29 3.86 11.14 1.18
C GLU A 29 3.85 9.61 1.36
N THR A 30 4.46 9.12 2.44
CA THR A 30 4.48 7.70 2.78
C THR A 30 3.06 7.16 3.00
N ALA A 31 2.26 7.85 3.81
CA ALA A 31 0.87 7.47 4.07
C ALA A 31 0.03 7.40 2.78
N LEU A 32 0.20 8.35 1.86
CA LEU A 32 -0.48 8.33 0.56
C LEU A 32 -0.04 7.15 -0.31
N ARG A 33 1.27 6.85 -0.34
CA ARG A 33 1.81 5.69 -1.08
C ARG A 33 1.22 4.39 -0.56
N GLU A 34 1.20 4.19 0.75
CA GLU A 34 0.61 3.01 1.39
C GLU A 34 -0.89 2.90 1.15
N TYR A 35 -1.62 4.01 1.26
CA TYR A 35 -3.06 4.07 0.98
C TYR A 35 -3.37 3.64 -0.45
N ILE A 36 -2.63 4.17 -1.43
CA ILE A 36 -2.76 3.80 -2.85
C ILE A 36 -2.42 2.32 -3.04
N GLN A 37 -1.31 1.84 -2.46
CA GLN A 37 -0.91 0.44 -2.57
C GLN A 37 -1.95 -0.51 -1.98
N ARG A 38 -2.50 -0.19 -0.79
CA ARG A 38 -3.57 -0.97 -0.15
C ARG A 38 -4.79 -1.08 -1.07
N ARG A 39 -5.22 0.02 -1.69
CA ARG A 39 -6.35 0.01 -2.63
C ARG A 39 -6.05 -0.75 -3.91
N LYS A 40 -4.84 -0.62 -4.47
CA LYS A 40 -4.41 -1.42 -5.62
C LYS A 40 -4.39 -2.92 -5.31
N ARG A 41 -3.95 -3.29 -4.11
CA ARG A 41 -3.96 -4.69 -3.65
C ARG A 41 -5.37 -5.25 -3.51
N LEU A 42 -6.34 -4.44 -3.10
CA LEU A 42 -7.74 -4.87 -3.07
C LEU A 42 -8.28 -5.17 -4.48
N LYS A 43 -7.85 -4.44 -5.51
CA LYS A 43 -8.20 -4.75 -6.90
C LYS A 43 -7.63 -6.09 -7.40
N LEU A 44 -6.61 -6.64 -6.73
CA LEU A 44 -6.16 -7.99 -7.05
C LEU A 44 -7.25 -9.03 -6.76
N LEU A 45 -8.17 -8.76 -5.82
CA LEU A 45 -9.32 -9.62 -5.57
C LEU A 45 -10.25 -9.70 -6.78
N ASP A 46 -10.33 -8.64 -7.57
CA ASP A 46 -11.15 -8.62 -8.80
C ASP A 46 -10.60 -9.58 -9.87
N LEU A 47 -9.32 -9.97 -9.77
CA LEU A 47 -8.69 -10.94 -10.68
C LEU A 47 -8.92 -12.40 -10.26
N PHE A 48 -9.43 -12.65 -9.04
CA PHE A 48 -9.73 -14.01 -8.60
C PHE A 48 -10.90 -14.56 -9.42
N GLY A 49 -10.69 -15.73 -10.04
CA GLY A 49 -11.69 -16.37 -10.91
C GLY A 49 -11.74 -15.84 -12.34
N THR A 50 -10.96 -14.80 -12.68
CA THR A 50 -10.80 -14.34 -14.08
C THR A 50 -9.55 -14.92 -14.75
N ILE A 51 -8.64 -15.48 -13.97
CA ILE A 51 -7.40 -16.07 -14.48
C ILE A 51 -7.71 -17.53 -14.86
N ASP A 52 -7.58 -17.82 -16.15
CA ASP A 52 -7.65 -19.19 -16.65
C ASP A 52 -6.25 -19.82 -16.50
N TYR A 53 -6.17 -20.87 -15.70
CA TYR A 53 -4.91 -21.57 -15.46
C TYR A 53 -4.82 -22.75 -16.42
N ASP A 54 -3.66 -22.90 -17.07
CA ASP A 54 -3.39 -24.08 -17.88
C ASP A 54 -3.43 -25.33 -16.98
N SER A 55 -4.29 -26.28 -17.33
CA SER A 55 -4.52 -27.51 -16.56
C SER A 55 -3.27 -28.39 -16.47
N ASP A 56 -2.37 -28.27 -17.44
CA ASP A 56 -1.17 -29.10 -17.55
C ASP A 56 0.06 -28.41 -16.91
N TYR A 57 -0.11 -27.20 -16.35
CA TYR A 57 0.96 -26.45 -15.71
C TYR A 57 1.27 -26.94 -14.29
N ASP A 58 2.34 -27.72 -14.16
CA ASP A 58 2.88 -28.11 -12.85
C ASP A 58 3.94 -27.12 -12.33
N TYR A 59 3.49 -26.13 -11.56
CA TYR A 59 4.37 -25.16 -10.91
C TYR A 59 5.36 -25.79 -9.91
N LYS A 60 5.16 -27.05 -9.48
CA LYS A 60 6.05 -27.71 -8.52
C LYS A 60 7.39 -28.10 -9.14
N GLN A 61 7.47 -28.22 -10.47
CA GLN A 61 8.74 -28.50 -11.15
C GLN A 61 9.79 -27.41 -10.96
N GLN A 62 9.38 -26.16 -10.66
CA GLN A 62 10.31 -25.06 -10.36
C GLN A 62 10.87 -25.08 -8.92
N ARG A 63 10.46 -26.04 -8.09
CA ARG A 63 10.90 -26.17 -6.68
C ARG A 63 11.94 -27.28 -6.46
N GLN A 64 12.39 -27.96 -7.51
CA GLN A 64 13.51 -28.90 -7.46
C GLN A 64 14.83 -28.16 -7.67
#